data_AF-A0A924AIS5-F1
#
_entry.id   AF-A0A924AIS5-F1
#
_cell.length_a   1.000
_cell.length_b   1.000
_cell.length_c   1.000
_cell.angle_alpha   90.00
_cell.angle_beta   90.00
_cell.angle_gamma   90.00
#
_symmetry.space_group_name_H-M   'P 1'
#
loop_
_entity.id
_entity.type
_entity.pdbx_description
1 polymer ?
#
loop_
_entity_poly.entity_id
_entity_poly.type
_entity_poly.pdbx_seq_one_letter_code
_entity_poly.pdbx_strand_id
1 'polypeptide(L)'
;QNNKRKIALSDLDIVNHVNNIKYLEWCLDIVAVDKILNQNIKSFDMNFKNELLLNEEVNIGNALTSDNQFFSISKNDKNCFSMIVSW
;
A
#
# COMPACT_ATOMS: atom_id res chain seq x y z
N GLN A 1 6.13 -6.14 -11.90
CA GLN A 1 4.69 -6.32 -12.17
C GLN A 1 4.02 -4.99 -11.87
N ASN A 2 3.24 -4.43 -12.81
CA ASN A 2 2.51 -3.19 -12.55
C ASN A 2 1.19 -3.55 -11.87
N ASN A 3 1.13 -3.39 -10.56
CA ASN A 3 -0.08 -3.62 -9.78
C ASN A 3 -0.96 -2.37 -9.85
N LYS A 4 -1.83 -2.31 -10.85
CA LYS A 4 -2.85 -1.27 -10.98
C LYS A 4 -4.07 -1.63 -10.13
N ARG A 5 -4.63 -0.64 -9.44
CA ARG A 5 -5.85 -0.79 -8.65
C ARG A 5 -6.80 0.38 -8.92
N LYS A 6 -8.06 0.05 -9.22
CA LYS A 6 -9.16 1.02 -9.25
C LYS A 6 -9.84 1.04 -7.89
N ILE A 7 -10.04 2.22 -7.32
CA ILE A 7 -10.69 2.38 -6.02
C ILE A 7 -12.16 1.96 -6.10
N ALA A 8 -12.54 1.03 -5.25
CA ALA A 8 -13.90 0.51 -5.14
C ALA A 8 -14.64 1.12 -3.93
N LEU A 9 -15.97 0.96 -3.90
CA LEU A 9 -16.80 1.45 -2.81
C LEU A 9 -16.37 0.88 -1.44
N SER A 10 -15.94 -0.39 -1.41
CA SER A 10 -15.45 -1.06 -0.19
C SER A 10 -14.14 -0.49 0.36
N ASP A 11 -13.44 0.32 -0.43
CA ASP A 11 -12.19 0.95 0.01
C ASP A 11 -12.45 2.24 0.80
N LEU A 12 -13.67 2.78 0.77
CA LEU A 12 -14.00 4.08 1.35
C LEU A 12 -14.37 4.01 2.83
N ASP A 13 -14.06 5.10 3.54
CA ASP A 13 -14.57 5.38 4.87
C ASP A 13 -15.88 6.21 4.85
N ILE A 14 -16.35 6.63 6.04
CA ILE A 14 -17.59 7.39 6.20
C ILE A 14 -17.55 8.80 5.57
N VAL A 15 -16.37 9.34 5.26
CA VAL A 15 -16.20 10.65 4.63
C VAL A 15 -15.87 10.54 3.13
N ASN A 16 -16.01 9.34 2.56
CA ASN A 16 -15.81 9.02 1.14
C ASN A 16 -14.36 9.11 0.65
N HIS A 17 -13.38 9.01 1.55
CA HIS A 17 -11.97 8.83 1.19
C HIS A 17 -11.56 7.38 1.36
N VAL A 18 -10.49 6.96 0.68
CA VAL A 18 -9.91 5.63 0.92
C VAL A 18 -9.48 5.52 2.38
N ASN A 19 -9.94 4.49 3.06
CA ASN A 19 -9.56 4.21 4.45
C ASN A 19 -8.06 3.91 4.55
N ASN A 20 -7.38 4.49 5.54
CA ASN A 20 -5.95 4.28 5.78
C ASN A 20 -5.52 2.80 5.86
N ILE A 21 -6.38 1.92 6.39
CA ILE A 21 -6.10 0.47 6.47
C ILE A 21 -6.01 -0.18 5.07
N LYS A 22 -6.71 0.37 4.07
CA LYS A 22 -6.70 -0.19 2.72
C LYS A 22 -5.34 -0.07 2.04
N TYR A 23 -4.60 1.02 2.29
CA TYR A 23 -3.23 1.16 1.78
C TYR A 23 -2.31 0.05 2.30
N LEU A 24 -2.43 -0.32 3.58
CA LEU A 24 -1.70 -1.42 4.19
C LEU A 24 -2.12 -2.76 3.56
N GLU A 25 -3.42 -3.04 3.50
CA GLU A 25 -3.99 -4.25 2.90
C GLU A 25 -3.44 -4.49 1.49
N TRP A 26 -3.48 -3.46 0.63
CA TRP A 26 -3.01 -3.58 -0.75
C TRP A 26 -1.49 -3.81 -0.86
N CYS A 27 -0.71 -3.33 0.10
CA CYS A 27 0.73 -3.63 0.12
C CYS A 27 0.99 -5.05 0.59
N LEU A 28 0.26 -5.53 1.60
CA LEU A 28 0.38 -6.89 2.13
C LEU A 28 -0.05 -7.95 1.12
N ASP A 29 -1.03 -7.66 0.25
CA ASP A 29 -1.43 -8.54 -0.87
C ASP A 29 -0.28 -8.87 -1.83
N ILE A 30 0.81 -8.09 -1.81
CA ILE A 30 1.99 -8.26 -2.66
C ILE A 30 3.14 -8.95 -1.90
N VAL A 31 3.10 -8.97 -0.57
CA VAL A 31 4.15 -9.61 0.23
C VAL A 31 4.04 -11.14 0.10
N ALA A 32 5.18 -11.82 0.08
CA ALA A 32 5.21 -13.28 0.15
C ALA A 32 4.62 -13.79 1.48
N VAL A 33 3.64 -14.69 1.38
CA VAL A 33 2.84 -15.20 2.51
C VAL A 33 3.71 -15.79 3.62
N ASP A 34 4.80 -16.47 3.27
CA ASP A 34 5.75 -17.08 4.19
C ASP A 34 6.45 -16.03 5.09
N LYS A 35 6.76 -14.85 4.56
CA LYS A 35 7.37 -13.77 5.35
C LYS A 35 6.43 -13.23 6.44
N ILE A 36 5.14 -13.12 6.12
CA ILE A 36 4.12 -12.62 7.06
C ILE A 36 3.82 -13.68 8.12
N LEU A 37 3.55 -14.92 7.72
CA LEU A 37 3.12 -15.97 8.64
C LEU A 37 4.23 -16.41 9.60
N ASN A 38 5.50 -16.25 9.22
CA ASN A 38 6.64 -16.51 10.10
C ASN A 38 6.91 -15.38 11.11
N GLN A 39 6.05 -14.35 11.18
CA GLN A 39 6.18 -13.22 12.11
C GLN A 39 7.51 -12.47 12.03
N ASN A 40 8.12 -12.44 10.84
CA ASN A 40 9.39 -11.75 10.62
C ASN A 40 9.21 -10.23 10.49
N ILE A 41 8.14 -9.62 10.99
CA ILE A 41 7.93 -8.16 10.84
C ILE A 41 8.41 -7.46 12.09
N LYS A 42 9.42 -6.61 11.96
CA LYS A 42 9.91 -5.75 13.04
C LYS A 42 9.14 -4.45 13.15
N SER A 43 8.87 -3.81 12.02
CA SER A 43 8.15 -2.53 12.00
C SER A 43 7.44 -2.26 10.67
N PHE A 44 6.43 -1.39 10.75
CA PHE A 44 5.83 -0.73 9.61
C PHE A 44 5.99 0.77 9.77
N ASP A 45 6.58 1.43 8.77
CA ASP A 45 6.62 2.89 8.68
C ASP A 45 5.75 3.33 7.51
N MET A 46 4.66 4.03 7.79
CA MET A 46 3.65 4.44 6.80
C MET A 46 3.58 5.95 6.70
N ASN A 47 3.51 6.46 5.47
CA ASN A 47 3.39 7.88 5.17
C ASN A 47 2.24 8.13 4.19
N PHE A 48 1.22 8.87 4.65
CA PHE A 48 0.04 9.25 3.88
C PHE A 48 0.20 10.70 3.39
N LYS A 49 0.16 10.91 2.07
CA LYS A 49 0.43 12.23 1.46
C LYS A 49 -0.79 12.86 0.80
N ASN A 50 -1.66 12.06 0.19
CA ASN A 50 -2.84 12.54 -0.51
C ASN A 50 -4.00 11.57 -0.32
N GLU A 51 -5.20 12.11 -0.15
CA GLU A 51 -6.44 11.35 -0.14
C GLU A 51 -6.78 10.82 -1.54
N LEU A 52 -7.37 9.63 -1.60
CA LEU A 52 -7.84 8.98 -2.82
C LEU A 52 -9.37 8.88 -2.79
N LEU A 53 -9.98 9.00 -3.97
CA LEU A 53 -11.44 9.00 -4.15
C LEU A 53 -11.93 7.80 -4.96
N LEU A 54 -13.24 7.56 -4.90
CA LEU A 54 -13.91 6.53 -5.68
C LEU A 54 -13.60 6.64 -7.19
N ASN A 55 -13.44 5.50 -7.85
CA ASN A 55 -13.14 5.36 -9.28
C ASN A 55 -11.75 5.86 -9.74
N GLU A 56 -10.92 6.37 -8.83
CA GLU A 56 -9.54 6.71 -9.17
C GLU A 56 -8.71 5.44 -9.40
N GLU A 57 -7.65 5.56 -10.19
CA GLU A 57 -6.70 4.47 -10.45
C GLU A 57 -5.34 4.83 -9.84
N VAL A 58 -4.73 3.85 -9.19
CA VAL A 58 -3.38 3.95 -8.61
C VAL A 58 -2.50 2.81 -9.08
N ASN A 59 -1.20 3.07 -9.11
CA ASN A 59 -0.17 2.07 -9.32
C ASN A 59 0.52 1.78 -7.99
N ILE A 60 0.71 0.49 -7.69
CA ILE A 60 1.44 0.03 -6.51
C ILE A 60 2.79 -0.52 -6.98
N GLY A 61 3.86 0.19 -6.62
CA GLY A 61 5.23 -0.23 -6.81
C GLY A 61 5.81 -0.82 -5.52
N ASN A 62 6.71 -1.79 -5.66
CA ASN A 62 7.50 -2.29 -4.55
C ASN A 62 8.97 -2.51 -4.92
N ALA A 63 9.82 -2.55 -3.91
CA ALA A 63 11.21 -2.96 -4.03
C ALA A 63 11.63 -3.69 -2.76
N LEU A 64 12.39 -4.78 -2.91
CA LEU A 64 12.88 -5.60 -1.80
C LEU A 64 14.41 -5.46 -1.70
N THR A 65 14.89 -5.29 -0.47
CA THR A 65 16.32 -5.41 -0.11
C THR A 65 16.51 -6.60 0.84
N SER A 66 17.73 -6.79 1.37
CA SER A 66 18.01 -7.80 2.39
C SER A 66 17.10 -7.66 3.61
N ASP A 67 16.93 -6.43 4.09
CA ASP A 67 16.34 -6.16 5.41
C ASP A 67 14.97 -5.50 5.33
N ASN A 68 14.65 -4.86 4.19
CA ASN A 68 13.45 -4.02 4.08
C ASN A 68 12.68 -4.29 2.79
N GLN A 69 11.37 -4.06 2.83
CA GLN A 69 10.53 -3.96 1.65
C GLN A 69 9.88 -2.57 1.59
N PHE A 70 10.08 -1.90 0.47
CA PHE A 70 9.58 -0.56 0.20
C PHE A 70 8.35 -0.64 -0.70
N PHE A 71 7.36 0.17 -0.41
CA PHE A 71 6.12 0.31 -1.18
C PHE A 71 5.86 1.77 -1.51
N SER A 72 5.31 2.00 -2.70
CA SER A 72 4.80 3.30 -3.11
C SER A 72 3.49 3.13 -3.86
N ILE A 73 2.49 3.92 -3.49
CA ILE A 73 1.23 4.02 -4.21
C ILE A 73 1.17 5.39 -4.87
N SER A 74 1.03 5.40 -6.21
CA SER A 74 1.03 6.61 -7.01
C SER A 74 -0.21 6.75 -7.89
N LYS A 75 -0.70 7.98 -8.00
CA LYS A 75 -1.78 8.39 -8.89
C LYS A 75 -1.23 9.44 -9.85
N ASN A 76 -1.34 9.21 -11.15
CA ASN A 76 -0.80 10.13 -12.17
C ASN A 76 0.66 10.54 -11.89
N ASP A 77 1.50 9.55 -11.59
CA ASP A 77 2.93 9.69 -11.23
C ASP A 77 3.23 10.50 -9.96
N LYS A 78 2.20 10.90 -9.21
CA LYS A 78 2.34 11.52 -7.89
C LYS A 78 2.19 10.48 -6.80
N ASN A 79 3.19 10.39 -5.92
CA ASN A 79 3.15 9.49 -4.76
C ASN A 79 2.12 10.00 -3.74
N CYS A 80 1.12 9.16 -3.43
CA CYS A 80 0.06 9.44 -2.46
C CYS A 80 0.27 8.69 -1.14
N PHE A 81 0.99 7.59 -1.17
CA PHE A 81 1.33 6.81 0.02
C PHE A 81 2.67 6.10 -0.17
N SER A 82 3.41 5.94 0.93
CA SER A 82 4.63 5.14 0.99
C SER A 82 4.66 4.30 2.26
N MET A 83 5.19 3.08 2.16
CA MET A 83 5.38 2.22 3.32
C MET A 83 6.72 1.52 3.27
N ILE A 84 7.34 1.35 4.43
CA ILE A 84 8.52 0.51 4.64
C ILE A 84 8.11 -0.60 5.60
N VAL A 85 8.39 -1.84 5.22
CA VAL A 85 8.33 -3.00 6.10
C VAL A 85 9.75 -3.39 6.44
N SER A 86 10.09 -3.36 7.73
CA SER A 86 11.37 -3.86 8.22
C SER A 86 11.19 -5.31 8.65
N TRP A 87 11.97 -6.23 8.08
CA TRP A 87 11.96 -7.65 8.41
C TRP A 87 12.95 -7.98 9.54
#